data_AF-A0A8J5C1U1-F1
#
_entry.id   AF-A0A8J5C1U1-F1
#
_cell.length_a   1.000
_cell.length_b   1.000
_cell.length_c   1.000
_cell.angle_alpha   90.00
_cell.angle_beta   90.00
_cell.angle_gamma   90.00
#
_symmetry.space_group_name_H-M   'P 1'
#
loop_
_entity.id
_entity.type
_entity.pdbx_description
1 polymer ?
#
loop_
_entity_poly.entity_id
_entity_poly.type
_entity_poly.pdbx_seq_one_letter_code
_entity_poly.pdbx_strand_id
1 'polypeptide(L)'
;MGLEPSISPGPAPLKFPLILIHSGSEKATMASSRIHSSSLIALLFVCSLITISNSTTPSSLHKVVRGSNDDYSCVYTIYVRTGSIWKAGTDSVISVAFAGADGYGVLIEDLESWGGLMGQGYDYFERGNLDIFSGRGPCISSWPPCWMNLTSDGSGKGHGWYCNYVEVTTTGPHMRCSQQLFTVEQWLALDTSPYRLYATSNLCPDSDGDETAIASGKGTHVTHAQ
;
A
#
# COMPACT_ATOMS: atom_id res chain seq x y z
N MET A 1 -40.42 29.76 40.52
CA MET A 1 -39.09 29.16 40.68
C MET A 1 -38.76 28.51 39.35
N GLY A 2 -38.30 29.31 38.39
CA GLY A 2 -38.06 28.93 37.00
C GLY A 2 -36.57 28.83 36.74
N LEU A 3 -36.16 27.81 35.99
CA LEU A 3 -34.80 27.62 35.52
C LEU A 3 -34.85 27.56 33.99
N GLU A 4 -34.24 28.54 33.34
CA GLU A 4 -33.94 28.50 31.91
C GLU A 4 -32.66 27.68 31.65
N PRO A 5 -32.57 26.92 30.54
CA PRO A 5 -31.34 26.25 30.15
C PRO A 5 -30.43 27.19 29.32
N SER A 6 -29.14 27.22 29.69
CA SER A 6 -28.10 27.95 28.97
C SER A 6 -27.69 27.24 27.68
N ILE A 7 -27.78 27.96 26.56
CA ILE A 7 -27.31 27.51 25.24
C ILE A 7 -25.91 28.07 25.02
N SER A 8 -24.93 27.19 24.81
CA SER A 8 -23.56 27.53 24.43
C SER A 8 -23.49 27.96 22.96
N PRO A 9 -22.75 29.03 22.60
CA PRO A 9 -22.59 29.42 21.21
C PRO A 9 -21.57 28.49 20.51
N GLY A 10 -21.99 27.90 19.39
CA GLY A 10 -21.12 27.12 18.50
C GLY A 10 -20.06 28.00 17.79
N PRO A 11 -18.97 27.39 17.30
CA PRO A 11 -17.88 28.13 16.66
C PRO A 11 -18.31 28.71 15.30
N ALA A 12 -17.82 29.92 15.01
CA ALA A 12 -18.09 30.67 13.79
C ALA A 12 -17.51 29.97 12.53
N PRO A 13 -18.12 30.17 11.35
CA PRO A 13 -17.64 29.56 10.10
C PRO A 13 -16.33 30.20 9.62
N LEU A 14 -15.38 29.36 9.22
CA LEU A 14 -14.12 29.76 8.60
C LEU A 14 -14.37 30.37 7.21
N LYS A 15 -13.86 31.58 7.03
CA LYS A 15 -13.97 32.40 5.81
C LYS A 15 -12.81 32.06 4.88
N PHE A 16 -13.06 31.31 3.81
CA PHE A 16 -12.07 31.05 2.76
C PHE A 16 -11.98 32.26 1.81
N PRO A 17 -10.78 32.78 1.50
CA PRO A 17 -10.62 33.81 0.48
C PRO A 17 -10.78 33.20 -0.93
N LEU A 18 -11.62 33.84 -1.73
CA LEU A 18 -11.83 33.58 -3.15
C LEU A 18 -10.55 33.97 -3.92
N ILE A 19 -9.77 32.99 -4.37
CA ILE A 19 -8.61 33.22 -5.25
C ILE A 19 -9.14 33.46 -6.66
N LEU A 20 -8.98 34.70 -7.13
CA LEU A 20 -9.27 35.15 -8.49
C LEU A 20 -8.17 34.63 -9.43
N ILE A 21 -8.51 33.70 -10.32
CA ILE A 21 -7.59 33.18 -11.34
C ILE A 21 -7.48 34.24 -12.45
N HIS A 22 -6.33 34.91 -12.55
CA HIS A 22 -6.01 35.76 -13.71
C HIS A 22 -5.66 34.87 -14.90
N SER A 23 -6.44 34.99 -15.97
CA SER A 23 -6.18 34.43 -17.30
C SER A 23 -4.95 35.11 -17.93
N GLY A 24 -3.80 34.47 -17.86
CA GLY A 24 -2.60 34.83 -18.63
C GLY A 24 -2.63 34.16 -20.01
N SER A 25 -2.91 34.95 -21.05
CA SER A 25 -2.76 34.58 -22.46
C SER A 25 -1.33 34.95 -22.91
N GLU A 26 -0.42 33.98 -22.99
CA GLU A 26 0.87 34.19 -23.67
C GLU A 26 0.78 33.69 -25.12
N LYS A 27 0.86 34.65 -26.05
CA LYS A 27 1.00 34.42 -27.49
C LYS A 27 2.46 34.09 -27.79
N ALA A 28 2.73 32.86 -28.23
CA ALA A 28 4.01 32.50 -28.80
C ALA A 28 4.14 33.11 -30.21
N THR A 29 4.99 34.13 -30.36
CA THR A 29 5.40 34.70 -31.64
C THR A 29 6.54 33.84 -32.20
N MET A 30 6.29 33.17 -33.32
CA MET A 30 7.26 32.34 -34.03
C MET A 30 8.14 33.24 -34.92
N ALA A 31 9.41 33.46 -34.53
CA ALA A 31 10.37 34.19 -35.35
C ALA A 31 11.05 33.24 -36.35
N SER A 32 10.85 33.50 -37.64
CA SER A 32 11.46 32.82 -38.77
C SER A 32 12.82 33.45 -39.07
N SER A 33 13.91 32.68 -38.95
CA SER A 33 15.23 33.04 -39.46
C SER A 33 15.61 32.09 -40.59
N ARG A 34 15.74 32.67 -41.79
CA ARG A 34 16.24 32.03 -43.00
C ARG A 34 17.74 31.77 -42.86
N ILE A 35 18.17 30.52 -43.05
CA ILE A 35 19.60 30.18 -43.15
C ILE A 35 19.93 30.05 -44.64
N HIS A 36 20.82 30.94 -45.12
CA HIS A 36 21.39 30.91 -46.45
C HIS A 36 22.54 29.89 -46.55
N SER A 37 22.66 29.38 -47.78
CA SER A 37 23.52 28.34 -48.30
C SER A 37 25.04 28.51 -48.08
N SER A 38 25.73 27.34 -48.09
CA SER A 38 27.09 27.06 -48.61
C SER A 38 28.24 26.94 -47.61
N SER A 39 28.68 25.69 -47.38
CA SER A 39 30.08 25.20 -47.40
C SER A 39 30.35 24.14 -46.32
N LEU A 40 30.57 22.90 -46.81
CA LEU A 40 31.29 21.76 -46.23
C LEU A 40 31.99 21.97 -44.87
N ILE A 41 31.67 21.15 -43.85
CA ILE A 41 32.61 20.56 -42.87
C ILE A 41 31.94 19.34 -42.20
N ALA A 42 32.76 18.33 -41.96
CA ALA A 42 32.45 16.95 -41.65
C ALA A 42 32.13 16.65 -40.16
N LEU A 43 31.48 15.49 -39.95
CA LEU A 43 31.55 14.57 -38.80
C LEU A 43 31.53 15.16 -37.37
N LEU A 44 30.54 14.76 -36.57
CA LEU A 44 30.70 13.88 -35.38
C LEU A 44 29.38 13.85 -34.58
N PHE A 45 28.60 12.76 -34.74
CA PHE A 45 27.51 12.40 -33.84
C PHE A 45 28.11 11.94 -32.51
N VAL A 46 28.31 12.86 -31.57
CA VAL A 46 28.58 12.48 -30.17
C VAL A 46 27.24 12.15 -29.53
N CYS A 47 26.91 10.87 -29.60
CA CYS A 47 25.80 10.27 -28.87
C CYS A 47 26.07 10.51 -27.38
N SER A 48 25.36 11.47 -26.78
CA SER A 48 25.44 11.73 -25.35
C SER A 48 25.22 10.43 -24.60
N LEU A 49 26.23 10.08 -23.80
CA LEU A 49 26.22 8.95 -22.88
C LEU A 49 24.95 9.01 -22.03
N ILE A 50 24.01 8.13 -22.33
CA ILE A 50 22.94 7.77 -21.42
C ILE A 50 23.66 7.08 -20.26
N THR A 51 23.84 7.80 -19.16
CA THR A 51 24.15 7.16 -17.89
C THR A 51 22.95 6.27 -17.56
N ILE A 52 23.10 4.97 -17.79
CA ILE A 52 22.18 3.96 -17.29
C ILE A 52 22.30 4.06 -15.76
N SER A 53 21.38 4.79 -15.15
CA SER A 53 21.11 4.66 -13.73
C SER A 53 20.67 3.21 -13.52
N ASN A 54 21.57 2.37 -13.01
CA ASN A 54 21.18 1.09 -12.44
C ASN A 54 20.26 1.40 -11.26
N SER A 55 18.96 1.41 -11.51
CA SER A 55 17.96 1.31 -10.46
C SER A 55 18.09 -0.11 -9.92
N THR A 56 18.87 -0.28 -8.86
CA THR A 56 18.88 -1.53 -8.09
C THR A 56 17.55 -1.61 -7.36
N THR A 57 16.54 -2.17 -8.03
CA THR A 57 15.35 -2.69 -7.36
C THR A 57 15.81 -3.88 -6.51
N PRO A 58 15.52 -3.96 -5.20
CA PRO A 58 15.73 -5.19 -4.45
C PRO A 58 14.76 -6.24 -5.01
N SER A 59 15.28 -7.03 -5.94
CA SER A 59 14.60 -8.08 -6.67
C SER A 59 15.05 -9.41 -6.10
N SER A 60 14.23 -10.02 -5.26
CA SER A 60 14.13 -11.49 -5.18
C SER A 60 12.88 -11.91 -4.41
N LEU A 61 11.70 -11.53 -4.93
CA LEU A 61 10.50 -12.33 -4.69
C LEU A 61 10.67 -13.60 -5.54
N HIS A 62 11.14 -14.68 -4.92
CA HIS A 62 11.64 -15.84 -5.64
C HIS A 62 10.51 -16.79 -6.06
N LYS A 63 9.46 -16.96 -5.25
CA LYS A 63 8.27 -17.74 -5.63
C LYS A 63 7.10 -17.54 -4.67
N VAL A 64 5.96 -17.08 -5.19
CA VAL A 64 4.70 -17.03 -4.46
C VAL A 64 3.77 -18.11 -5.01
N VAL A 65 3.18 -18.92 -4.12
CA VAL A 65 2.26 -19.99 -4.48
C VAL A 65 0.83 -19.51 -4.21
N ARG A 66 -0.11 -19.86 -5.09
CA ARG A 66 -1.53 -19.55 -4.88
C ARG A 66 -2.04 -20.22 -3.61
N GLY A 67 -2.59 -19.41 -2.71
CA GLY A 67 -3.38 -19.90 -1.58
C GLY A 67 -4.71 -20.43 -2.08
N SER A 68 -5.06 -21.65 -1.69
CA SER A 68 -6.40 -22.22 -1.85
C SER A 68 -6.84 -22.86 -0.54
N ASN A 69 -8.14 -22.94 -0.30
CA ASN A 69 -8.70 -23.57 0.89
C ASN A 69 -8.68 -25.10 0.87
N ASP A 70 -8.12 -25.67 -0.19
CA ASP A 70 -8.12 -27.08 -0.53
C ASP A 70 -6.66 -27.56 -0.48
N ASP A 71 -6.31 -28.20 0.64
CA ASP A 71 -5.02 -28.84 0.97
C ASP A 71 -3.76 -27.95 1.07
N TYR A 72 -3.74 -27.14 2.14
CA TYR A 72 -2.51 -26.60 2.74
C TYR A 72 -2.59 -26.55 4.27
N SER A 73 -1.45 -26.76 4.95
CA SER A 73 -1.39 -26.95 6.40
C SER A 73 -1.43 -25.66 7.23
N CYS A 74 -1.18 -24.49 6.64
CA CYS A 74 -1.20 -23.22 7.38
C CYS A 74 -2.52 -22.47 7.23
N VAL A 75 -2.94 -21.83 8.32
CA VAL A 75 -4.12 -20.95 8.38
C VAL A 75 -3.64 -19.51 8.47
N TYR A 76 -4.24 -18.68 7.62
CA TYR A 76 -4.04 -17.25 7.60
C TYR A 76 -5.33 -16.58 8.07
N THR A 77 -5.21 -15.61 8.96
CA THR A 77 -6.30 -14.70 9.34
C THR A 77 -5.85 -13.29 9.00
N ILE A 78 -6.57 -12.63 8.11
CA ILE A 78 -6.19 -11.34 7.55
C ILE A 78 -7.25 -10.32 7.98
N TYR A 79 -6.78 -9.22 8.55
CA TYR A 79 -7.58 -8.06 8.93
C TYR A 79 -7.21 -6.91 8.01
N VAL A 80 -8.18 -6.39 7.27
CA VAL A 80 -7.99 -5.25 6.38
C VAL A 80 -8.76 -4.07 6.91
N ARG A 81 -8.07 -2.96 7.19
CA ARG A 81 -8.72 -1.72 7.63
C ARG A 81 -8.81 -0.75 6.47
N THR A 82 -10.03 -0.53 5.99
CA THR A 82 -10.32 0.56 5.06
C THR A 82 -10.34 1.88 5.82
N GLY A 83 -9.75 2.92 5.23
CA GLY A 83 -9.70 4.23 5.85
C GLY A 83 -11.07 4.89 5.97
N SER A 84 -11.15 5.88 6.86
CA SER A 84 -12.38 6.64 7.12
C SER A 84 -12.53 7.91 6.27
N ILE A 85 -11.58 8.19 5.37
CA ILE A 85 -11.63 9.36 4.50
C ILE A 85 -12.77 9.25 3.48
N TRP A 86 -13.20 10.40 2.95
CA TRP A 86 -14.32 10.44 2.00
C TRP A 86 -14.04 9.57 0.77
N LYS A 87 -14.97 8.67 0.43
CA LYS A 87 -14.88 7.70 -0.67
C LYS A 87 -13.68 6.74 -0.59
N ALA A 88 -13.29 6.34 0.62
CA ALA A 88 -12.22 5.37 0.81
C ALA A 88 -12.58 3.92 0.44
N GLY A 89 -13.85 3.58 0.32
CA GLY A 89 -14.30 2.21 0.03
C GLY A 89 -14.25 1.82 -1.44
N THR A 90 -14.36 0.52 -1.75
CA THR A 90 -14.27 0.02 -3.11
C THR A 90 -15.05 -1.26 -3.36
N ASP A 91 -15.57 -1.41 -4.58
CA ASP A 91 -16.17 -2.65 -5.12
C ASP A 91 -15.15 -3.49 -5.94
N SER A 92 -13.86 -3.17 -5.86
CA SER A 92 -12.81 -3.86 -6.61
C SER A 92 -12.48 -5.24 -6.03
N VAL A 93 -11.92 -6.13 -6.85
CA VAL A 93 -11.31 -7.37 -6.34
C VAL A 93 -9.96 -7.04 -5.70
N ILE A 94 -9.80 -7.40 -4.43
CA ILE A 94 -8.59 -7.17 -3.66
C ILE A 94 -7.79 -8.46 -3.50
N SER A 95 -6.54 -8.43 -3.93
CA SER A 95 -5.57 -9.52 -3.79
C SER A 95 -4.46 -9.12 -2.82
N VAL A 96 -3.86 -10.10 -2.16
CA VAL A 96 -2.68 -9.88 -1.31
C VAL A 96 -1.68 -11.01 -1.46
N ALA A 97 -0.40 -10.65 -1.55
CA ALA A 97 0.71 -11.58 -1.42
C ALA A 97 1.49 -11.30 -0.14
N PHE A 98 1.88 -12.36 0.56
CA PHE A 98 2.79 -12.30 1.70
C PHE A 98 4.01 -13.17 1.42
N ALA A 99 5.19 -12.72 1.84
CA ALA A 99 6.41 -13.52 1.74
C ALA A 99 7.30 -13.37 2.99
N GLY A 100 8.11 -14.39 3.24
CA GLY A 100 9.18 -14.36 4.22
C GLY A 100 10.45 -13.72 3.68
N ALA A 101 11.49 -13.64 4.51
CA ALA A 101 12.78 -13.05 4.12
C ALA A 101 13.53 -13.88 3.05
N ASP A 102 13.12 -15.13 2.85
CA ASP A 102 13.63 -16.01 1.78
C ASP A 102 12.99 -15.72 0.41
N GLY A 103 12.04 -14.79 0.35
CA GLY A 103 11.30 -14.43 -0.87
C GLY A 103 10.25 -15.45 -1.30
N TYR A 104 9.97 -16.47 -0.46
CA TYR A 104 8.91 -17.45 -0.69
C TYR A 104 7.64 -17.06 0.05
N GLY A 105 6.50 -17.25 -0.60
CA GLY A 105 5.24 -16.66 -0.13
C GLY A 105 3.96 -17.33 -0.58
N VAL A 106 2.85 -16.73 -0.14
CA VAL A 106 1.48 -17.05 -0.55
C VAL A 106 0.84 -15.86 -1.28
N LEU A 107 0.09 -16.13 -2.35
CA LEU A 107 -0.73 -15.16 -3.09
C LEU A 107 -2.18 -15.56 -2.93
N ILE A 108 -3.00 -14.64 -2.46
CA ILE A 108 -4.45 -14.74 -2.42
C ILE A 108 -4.98 -13.78 -3.49
N GLU A 109 -5.53 -14.32 -4.57
CA GLU A 109 -5.95 -13.55 -5.76
C GLU A 109 -7.24 -12.76 -5.52
N ASP A 110 -8.12 -13.24 -4.64
CA ASP A 110 -9.36 -12.57 -4.25
C ASP A 110 -9.65 -12.90 -2.78
N LEU A 111 -9.50 -11.90 -1.91
CA LEU A 111 -9.70 -12.06 -0.47
C LEU A 111 -11.13 -12.50 -0.12
N GLU A 112 -12.14 -11.93 -0.77
CA GLU A 112 -13.54 -12.18 -0.46
C GLU A 112 -13.89 -13.64 -0.76
N SER A 113 -13.64 -14.10 -1.99
CA SER A 113 -13.97 -15.47 -2.37
C SER A 113 -13.04 -16.52 -1.75
N TRP A 114 -11.80 -16.14 -1.42
CA TRP A 114 -10.87 -17.04 -0.73
C TRP A 114 -11.24 -17.27 0.74
N GLY A 115 -11.76 -16.27 1.47
CA GLY A 115 -11.90 -16.45 2.91
C GLY A 115 -12.76 -15.44 3.64
N GLY A 116 -13.67 -14.73 2.98
CA GLY A 116 -14.55 -13.75 3.63
C GLY A 116 -15.30 -14.31 4.84
N LEU A 117 -15.16 -13.67 6.01
CA LEU A 117 -15.77 -14.10 7.28
C LEU A 117 -16.86 -13.17 7.82
N MET A 118 -17.30 -12.17 7.04
CA MET A 118 -18.27 -11.17 7.52
C MET A 118 -19.74 -11.57 7.33
N GLY A 119 -19.98 -12.73 6.68
CA GLY A 119 -21.31 -13.27 6.44
C GLY A 119 -21.79 -13.07 5.00
N GLN A 120 -22.89 -13.75 4.66
CA GLN A 120 -23.43 -13.73 3.29
C GLN A 120 -23.98 -12.34 2.93
N GLY A 121 -23.58 -11.82 1.77
CA GLY A 121 -24.04 -10.53 1.25
C GLY A 121 -23.46 -9.33 2.00
N TYR A 122 -22.40 -9.53 2.78
CA TYR A 122 -21.63 -8.43 3.35
C TYR A 122 -20.89 -7.67 2.25
N ASP A 123 -20.87 -6.34 2.38
CA ASP A 123 -20.19 -5.44 1.46
C ASP A 123 -18.78 -5.12 2.00
N TYR A 124 -17.78 -5.78 1.43
CA TYR A 124 -16.39 -5.72 1.88
C TYR A 124 -15.71 -4.42 1.43
N PHE A 125 -14.63 -4.06 2.12
CA PHE A 125 -13.77 -2.93 1.78
C PHE A 125 -14.45 -1.56 1.85
N GLU A 126 -15.52 -1.46 2.62
CA GLU A 126 -16.28 -0.23 2.79
C GLU A 126 -15.62 0.77 3.75
N ARG A 127 -15.89 2.07 3.53
CA ARG A 127 -15.23 3.17 4.26
C ARG A 127 -15.31 2.97 5.78
N GLY A 128 -14.14 2.88 6.41
CA GLY A 128 -13.98 2.80 7.86
C GLY A 128 -14.15 1.39 8.44
N ASN A 129 -14.53 0.40 7.62
CA ASN A 129 -14.74 -0.97 8.06
C ASN A 129 -13.41 -1.68 8.34
N LEU A 130 -13.50 -2.66 9.24
CA LEU A 130 -12.49 -3.66 9.49
C LEU A 130 -13.03 -4.99 8.96
N ASP A 131 -12.43 -5.47 7.87
CA ASP A 131 -12.85 -6.69 7.21
C ASP A 131 -11.94 -7.84 7.61
N ILE A 132 -12.55 -9.01 7.81
CA ILE A 132 -11.87 -10.20 8.32
C ILE A 132 -11.98 -11.31 7.29
N PHE A 133 -10.83 -11.90 6.97
CA PHE A 133 -10.71 -13.04 6.08
C PHE A 133 -9.95 -14.16 6.79
N SER A 134 -10.33 -15.40 6.57
CA SER A 134 -9.52 -16.54 6.98
C SER A 134 -9.63 -17.70 6.00
N GLY A 135 -8.50 -18.34 5.77
CA GLY A 135 -8.39 -19.45 4.86
C GLY A 135 -7.08 -20.20 5.03
N ARG A 136 -6.97 -21.31 4.33
CA ARG A 136 -5.76 -22.12 4.26
C ARG A 136 -4.89 -21.69 3.09
N GLY A 137 -3.59 -21.93 3.25
CA GLY A 137 -2.60 -21.65 2.21
C GLY A 137 -1.25 -22.27 2.57
N PRO A 138 -0.33 -22.34 1.59
CA PRO A 138 1.01 -22.89 1.80
C PRO A 138 1.70 -22.17 2.96
N CYS A 139 2.43 -22.90 3.79
CA CYS A 139 3.18 -22.30 4.88
C CYS A 139 4.35 -21.47 4.34
N ILE A 140 4.53 -20.27 4.86
CA ILE A 140 5.74 -19.46 4.63
C ILE A 140 6.88 -20.06 5.46
N SER A 141 7.98 -20.43 4.81
CA SER A 141 9.14 -21.07 5.43
C SER A 141 9.98 -20.11 6.28
N SER A 142 10.23 -18.90 5.78
CA SER A 142 10.93 -17.85 6.53
C SER A 142 9.93 -17.01 7.31
N TRP A 143 9.88 -17.24 8.62
CA TRP A 143 8.87 -16.70 9.51
C TRP A 143 9.43 -15.60 10.42
N PRO A 144 8.68 -14.53 10.75
CA PRO A 144 7.31 -14.20 10.29
C PRO A 144 7.27 -13.68 8.83
N PRO A 145 6.08 -13.64 8.18
CA PRO A 145 5.94 -12.91 6.93
C PRO A 145 6.37 -11.46 7.16
N CYS A 146 7.29 -10.98 6.33
CA CYS A 146 7.89 -9.66 6.48
C CYS A 146 7.76 -8.82 5.21
N TRP A 147 7.21 -9.38 4.14
CA TRP A 147 6.92 -8.67 2.91
C TRP A 147 5.45 -8.82 2.53
N MET A 148 4.86 -7.76 2.01
CA MET A 148 3.49 -7.73 1.50
C MET A 148 3.41 -7.00 0.16
N ASN A 149 2.54 -7.49 -0.74
CA ASN A 149 2.02 -6.73 -1.87
C ASN A 149 0.50 -6.83 -1.90
N LEU A 150 -0.17 -5.70 -1.66
CA LEU A 150 -1.63 -5.54 -1.69
C LEU A 150 -2.02 -4.93 -3.02
N THR A 151 -2.97 -5.53 -3.73
CA THR A 151 -3.38 -5.08 -5.08
C THR A 151 -4.90 -4.96 -5.19
N SER A 152 -5.34 -3.98 -5.95
CA SER A 152 -6.71 -3.84 -6.42
C SER A 152 -6.75 -4.08 -7.93
N ASP A 153 -7.80 -4.73 -8.45
CA ASP A 153 -8.03 -4.83 -9.89
C ASP A 153 -8.60 -3.54 -10.50
N GLY A 154 -9.00 -2.57 -9.67
CA GLY A 154 -9.55 -1.28 -10.07
C GLY A 154 -10.91 -1.39 -10.76
N SER A 155 -11.67 -2.48 -10.54
CA SER A 155 -13.00 -2.68 -11.10
C SER A 155 -14.10 -2.07 -10.20
N GLY A 156 -15.37 -2.33 -10.55
CA GLY A 156 -16.51 -1.92 -9.73
C GLY A 156 -16.86 -0.42 -9.75
N LYS A 157 -17.86 -0.02 -8.96
CA LYS A 157 -18.18 1.39 -8.73
C LYS A 157 -17.31 1.85 -7.56
N GLY A 158 -16.64 3.00 -7.69
CA GLY A 158 -15.64 3.39 -6.68
C GLY A 158 -14.36 2.55 -6.76
N HIS A 159 -13.72 2.54 -7.92
CA HIS A 159 -12.48 1.79 -8.18
C HIS A 159 -11.27 2.26 -7.34
N GLY A 160 -11.32 3.47 -6.77
CA GLY A 160 -10.27 3.99 -5.92
C GLY A 160 -10.49 3.60 -4.46
N TRP A 161 -9.50 2.93 -3.86
CA TRP A 161 -9.59 2.43 -2.49
C TRP A 161 -8.54 3.08 -1.61
N TYR A 162 -8.86 3.46 -0.38
CA TYR A 162 -7.86 3.91 0.59
C TYR A 162 -7.76 2.93 1.76
N CYS A 163 -6.63 2.22 1.81
CA CYS A 163 -6.35 1.24 2.85
C CYS A 163 -5.47 1.88 3.95
N ASN A 164 -5.81 1.64 5.22
CA ASN A 164 -4.96 2.02 6.35
C ASN A 164 -3.88 0.99 6.61
N TYR A 165 -4.27 -0.27 6.85
CA TYR A 165 -3.34 -1.34 7.15
C TYR A 165 -3.93 -2.70 6.78
N VAL A 166 -3.03 -3.66 6.62
CA VAL A 166 -3.35 -5.09 6.57
C VAL A 166 -2.58 -5.75 7.70
N GLU A 167 -3.27 -6.50 8.54
CA GLU A 167 -2.65 -7.33 9.57
C GLU A 167 -2.89 -8.79 9.23
N VAL A 168 -1.83 -9.60 9.25
CA VAL A 168 -1.91 -11.04 8.99
C VAL A 168 -1.45 -11.80 10.21
N THR A 169 -2.27 -12.77 10.62
CA THR A 169 -1.89 -13.80 11.56
C THR A 169 -1.68 -15.10 10.80
N THR A 170 -0.55 -15.76 11.00
CA THR A 170 -0.22 -17.05 10.36
C THR A 170 0.01 -18.10 11.44
N THR A 171 -0.64 -19.25 11.28
CA THR A 171 -0.51 -20.41 12.16
C THR A 171 -0.41 -21.70 11.35
N GLY A 172 0.19 -22.74 11.93
CA GLY A 172 0.29 -24.05 11.28
C GLY A 172 0.63 -25.15 12.29
N PRO A 173 0.44 -26.43 11.93
CA PRO A 173 0.85 -27.56 12.75
C PRO A 173 2.32 -27.46 13.13
N HIS A 174 2.61 -27.56 14.43
CA HIS A 174 3.97 -27.47 14.97
C HIS A 174 4.71 -26.15 14.67
N MET A 175 4.00 -25.10 14.25
CA MET A 175 4.54 -23.76 14.03
C MET A 175 4.06 -22.81 15.12
N ARG A 176 4.86 -21.78 15.43
CA ARG A 176 4.42 -20.69 16.29
C ARG A 176 3.47 -19.78 15.52
N CYS A 177 2.53 -19.17 16.23
CA CYS A 177 1.69 -18.12 15.68
C CYS A 177 2.51 -16.85 15.49
N SER A 178 2.48 -16.24 14.31
CA SER A 178 2.94 -14.87 14.08
C SER A 178 1.78 -13.96 13.80
N GLN A 179 1.93 -12.70 14.18
CA GLN A 179 1.14 -11.59 13.68
C GLN A 179 2.10 -10.55 13.09
N GLN A 180 1.78 -10.04 11.90
CA GLN A 180 2.50 -8.94 11.27
C GLN A 180 1.49 -7.90 10.79
N LEU A 181 1.69 -6.65 11.21
CA LEU A 181 0.95 -5.50 10.70
C LEU A 181 1.78 -4.81 9.61
N PHE A 182 1.15 -4.57 8.47
CA PHE A 182 1.69 -3.80 7.36
C PHE A 182 0.88 -2.51 7.22
N THR A 183 1.48 -1.38 7.59
CA THR A 183 0.91 -0.06 7.33
C THR A 183 0.89 0.19 5.82
N VAL A 184 -0.26 0.64 5.31
CA VAL A 184 -0.47 0.99 3.90
C VAL A 184 -0.61 2.50 3.75
N GLU A 185 -1.59 3.10 4.42
CA GLU A 185 -1.94 4.53 4.39
C GLU A 185 -1.86 5.16 2.98
N GLN A 186 -2.47 4.49 2.01
CA GLN A 186 -2.32 4.83 0.60
C GLN A 186 -3.62 4.61 -0.16
N TRP A 187 -3.86 5.48 -1.16
CA TRP A 187 -4.80 5.19 -2.23
C TRP A 187 -4.24 4.08 -3.14
N LEU A 188 -5.04 3.06 -3.42
CA LEU A 188 -4.88 2.12 -4.53
C LEU A 188 -5.87 2.56 -5.60
N ALA A 189 -5.45 3.52 -6.41
CA ALA A 189 -6.29 4.20 -7.39
C ALA A 189 -5.43 4.73 -8.54
N LEU A 190 -6.01 4.86 -9.75
CA LEU A 190 -5.34 5.49 -10.90
C LEU A 190 -5.68 6.98 -11.06
N ASP A 191 -6.73 7.45 -10.40
CA ASP A 191 -7.20 8.84 -10.46
C ASP A 191 -6.71 9.71 -9.29
N THR A 192 -6.05 9.09 -8.31
CA THR A 192 -5.55 9.74 -7.09
C THR A 192 -4.13 9.28 -6.80
N SER A 193 -3.26 10.22 -6.37
CA SER A 193 -1.88 9.91 -5.98
C SER A 193 -1.84 8.76 -4.95
N PRO A 194 -0.97 7.75 -5.11
CA PRO A 194 0.19 7.69 -6.03
C PRO A 194 -0.08 7.09 -7.43
N TYR A 195 -1.33 7.09 -7.91
CA TYR A 195 -1.71 6.68 -9.28
C TYR A 195 -1.32 5.24 -9.61
N ARG A 196 -1.45 4.34 -8.63
CA ARG A 196 -1.18 2.91 -8.76
C ARG A 196 -2.22 2.11 -8.00
N LEU A 197 -2.49 0.90 -8.48
CA LEU A 197 -3.46 -0.03 -7.88
C LEU A 197 -2.80 -1.02 -6.91
N TYR A 198 -1.62 -0.71 -6.38
CA TYR A 198 -0.91 -1.59 -5.46
C TYR A 198 -0.16 -0.83 -4.38
N ALA A 199 0.10 -1.51 -3.27
CA ALA A 199 0.98 -1.06 -2.20
C ALA A 199 1.87 -2.22 -1.74
N THR A 200 3.18 -1.97 -1.69
CA THR A 200 4.18 -2.93 -1.21
C THR A 200 4.74 -2.48 0.13
N SER A 201 4.94 -3.42 1.04
CA SER A 201 5.65 -3.18 2.30
C SER A 201 6.73 -4.23 2.49
N ASN A 202 7.94 -3.79 2.86
CA ASN A 202 9.08 -4.67 3.13
C ASN A 202 9.62 -4.34 4.51
N LEU A 203 9.44 -5.28 5.44
CA LEU A 203 9.88 -5.26 6.83
C LEU A 203 10.88 -6.40 7.09
N CYS A 204 11.38 -7.05 6.03
CA CYS A 204 12.33 -8.13 6.17
C CYS A 204 13.67 -7.58 6.71
N PRO A 205 14.34 -8.32 7.62
CA PRO A 205 15.68 -7.94 8.05
C PRO A 205 16.61 -7.89 6.85
N ASP A 206 17.40 -6.83 6.72
CA ASP A 206 18.45 -6.76 5.74
C ASP A 206 19.47 -7.88 6.02
N SER A 207 19.93 -8.57 4.97
CA SER A 207 20.89 -9.67 5.09
C SER A 207 22.30 -9.24 5.48
N ASP A 208 22.53 -7.93 5.68
CA ASP A 208 23.80 -7.39 6.09
C ASP A 208 23.82 -7.30 7.62
N GLY A 209 24.44 -8.29 8.25
CA GLY A 209 24.86 -8.17 9.63
C GLY A 209 25.88 -7.04 9.76
N ASP A 210 25.41 -5.84 10.11
CA ASP A 210 26.22 -4.87 10.81
C ASP A 210 25.75 -4.80 12.26
N GLU A 211 26.50 -5.48 13.12
CA GLU A 211 26.48 -5.33 14.56
C GLU A 211 27.06 -3.96 14.94
N THR A 212 26.36 -2.86 14.59
CA THR A 212 26.68 -1.53 15.14
C THR A 212 25.46 -0.63 15.28
N ALA A 213 24.57 -1.00 16.19
CA ALA A 213 23.68 -0.04 16.84
C ALA A 213 23.44 -0.39 18.32
N ILE A 214 24.52 -0.61 19.07
CA ILE A 214 24.51 -0.28 20.50
C ILE A 214 24.61 1.24 20.61
N ALA A 215 23.48 1.93 20.64
CA ALA A 215 23.24 3.08 21.52
C ALA A 215 21.82 3.64 21.34
N SER A 216 21.14 3.75 22.47
CA SER A 216 19.99 4.64 22.73
C SER A 216 18.59 4.07 22.48
N GLY A 217 18.04 3.49 23.55
CA GLY A 217 16.62 3.20 23.66
C GLY A 217 16.32 2.38 24.90
N LYS A 218 16.38 2.99 26.09
CA LYS A 218 15.88 2.39 27.34
C LYS A 218 14.39 2.04 27.16
N GLY A 219 14.09 0.78 26.88
CA GLY A 219 12.78 0.17 27.09
C GLY A 219 12.84 -0.67 28.36
N THR A 220 12.29 -0.16 29.45
CA THR A 220 12.17 -0.84 30.74
C THR A 220 11.41 -2.15 30.57
N HIS A 221 12.11 -3.26 30.79
CA HIS A 221 11.54 -4.59 30.93
C HIS A 221 10.80 -4.66 32.27
N VAL A 222 9.47 -4.60 32.25
CA VAL A 222 8.65 -4.97 33.41
C VAL A 222 8.52 -6.49 33.42
N THR A 223 9.38 -7.14 34.21
CA THR A 223 9.14 -8.51 34.69
C THR A 223 7.92 -8.49 35.60
N HIS A 224 6.85 -9.20 35.22
CA HIS A 224 5.91 -9.72 36.21
C HIS A 224 6.55 -10.95 36.85
N ALA A 225 6.80 -10.87 38.16
CA ALA A 225 7.19 -11.99 38.99
C ALA A 225 5.97 -12.50 39.77
N GLN A 226 5.86 -13.84 39.82
CA GLN A 226 5.00 -14.72 40.62
C GLN A 226 3.49 -14.65 40.46
#